data_AF-A0A7G8H3J8-F1
#
_entry.id   AF-A0A7G8H3J8-F1
#
_cell.length_a   1.000
_cell.length_b   1.000
_cell.length_c   1.000
_cell.angle_alpha   90.00
_cell.angle_beta   90.00
_cell.angle_gamma   90.00
#
_symmetry.space_group_name_H-M   'P 1'
#
loop_
_entity.id
_entity.type
_entity.pdbx_description
1 polymer ?
#
loop_
_entity_poly.entity_id
_entity_poly.type
_entity_poly.pdbx_seq_one_letter_code
_entity_poly.pdbx_strand_id
1 'polypeptide(L)'
;MIRTSLATIALIAGAIPVSAAGEVAPDIHQLCLQAADYRGCVEAQAGTPEYLGNKCPENHAYVGEGKCQRVYCDWVGLGGGHHEPLVAGKSTWRCGNNYNFWKDELQVGILRLGATVKVEQTSDCPSIAPQEDWNSSCEHAEDNWRAIEAEAKRPKCSKRLVPFECDWNAYLEANPGMKAWAESNPEAAQKQRIKLEADPLKK
;
A
#
# COMPACT_ATOMS: atom_id res chain seq x y z
N MET A 1 51.86 35.43 29.70
CA MET A 1 51.19 34.15 29.97
C MET A 1 49.69 34.36 29.86
N ILE A 2 49.07 33.97 28.74
CA ILE A 2 47.63 33.75 28.63
C ILE A 2 47.50 32.47 27.80
N ARG A 3 47.11 31.38 28.47
CA ARG A 3 46.88 30.06 27.87
C ARG A 3 45.48 30.05 27.29
N THR A 4 45.35 29.95 25.97
CA THR A 4 44.08 29.67 25.31
C THR A 4 43.91 28.16 25.17
N SER A 5 43.04 27.59 26.00
CA SER A 5 42.62 26.20 25.94
C SER A 5 41.66 26.00 24.76
N LEU A 6 42.05 25.18 23.79
CA LEU A 6 41.15 24.67 22.74
C LEU A 6 40.29 23.56 23.34
N ALA A 7 38.99 23.81 23.51
CA ALA A 7 38.01 22.77 23.81
C ALA A 7 37.57 22.09 22.50
N THR A 8 38.01 20.85 22.30
CA THR A 8 37.58 20.02 21.17
C THR A 8 36.21 19.42 21.51
N ILE A 9 35.15 19.88 20.84
CA ILE A 9 33.82 19.26 20.88
C ILE A 9 33.86 18.04 19.96
N ALA A 10 33.87 16.83 20.55
CA ALA A 10 33.65 15.60 19.82
C ALA A 10 32.17 15.49 19.43
N LEU A 11 31.85 15.74 18.17
CA LEU A 11 30.59 15.33 17.55
C LEU A 11 30.60 13.81 17.43
N ILE A 12 29.85 13.14 18.31
CA ILE A 12 29.49 11.74 18.14
C ILE A 12 28.52 11.69 16.96
N ALA A 13 29.06 11.44 15.76
CA ALA A 13 28.25 11.05 14.62
C ALA A 13 27.60 9.71 14.95
N GLY A 14 26.32 9.75 15.33
CA GLY A 14 25.49 8.55 15.41
C GLY A 14 25.52 7.89 14.03
N ALA A 15 26.06 6.68 13.96
CA ALA A 15 26.04 5.87 12.76
C ALA A 15 24.58 5.52 12.43
N ILE A 16 23.98 6.30 11.53
CA ILE A 16 22.77 5.90 10.82
C ILE A 16 23.18 4.73 9.93
N PRO A 17 22.50 3.56 9.97
CA PRO A 17 22.82 2.47 9.07
C PRO A 17 22.69 2.95 7.62
N VAL A 18 23.83 2.99 6.93
CA VAL A 18 23.93 3.24 5.49
C VAL A 18 23.41 2.01 4.77
N SER A 19 22.09 1.93 4.64
CA SER A 19 21.42 0.88 3.86
C SER A 19 20.21 1.51 3.14
N ALA A 20 20.45 2.43 2.19
CA ALA A 20 19.46 2.84 1.16
C ALA A 20 19.91 4.03 0.25
N ALA A 21 21.13 4.58 0.38
CA ALA A 21 21.48 5.81 -0.36
C ALA A 21 21.89 5.60 -1.84
N GLY A 22 21.76 4.38 -2.39
CA GLY A 22 22.28 4.03 -3.72
C GLY A 22 21.24 3.69 -4.79
N GLU A 23 19.94 3.62 -4.46
CA GLU A 23 18.91 3.05 -5.36
C GLU A 23 17.81 4.05 -5.75
N VAL A 24 18.00 5.35 -5.50
CA VAL A 24 17.00 6.37 -5.86
C VAL A 24 17.47 7.12 -7.09
N ALA A 25 16.67 7.10 -8.15
CA ALA A 25 16.96 7.82 -9.38
C ALA A 25 17.16 9.34 -9.11
N PRO A 26 18.10 10.03 -9.79
CA PRO A 26 18.49 11.41 -9.44
C PRO A 26 17.35 12.43 -9.50
N ASP A 27 16.38 12.22 -10.38
CA ASP A 27 15.15 12.99 -10.55
C ASP A 27 14.20 12.83 -9.36
N ILE A 28 13.98 11.60 -8.89
CA ILE A 28 13.18 11.30 -7.69
C ILE A 28 13.84 11.86 -6.44
N HIS A 29 15.16 11.72 -6.34
CA HIS A 29 15.94 12.30 -5.26
C HIS A 29 15.71 13.81 -5.18
N GLN A 30 15.79 14.51 -6.32
CA GLN A 30 15.65 15.97 -6.38
C GLN A 30 14.24 16.45 -6.02
N LEU A 31 13.19 15.70 -6.39
CA LEU A 31 11.80 15.97 -6.01
C LEU A 31 11.57 15.81 -4.50
N CYS A 32 12.17 14.78 -3.89
CA CYS A 32 11.91 14.41 -2.51
C CYS A 32 12.78 15.15 -1.48
N LEU A 33 13.84 15.84 -1.90
CA LEU A 33 14.73 16.63 -1.02
C LEU A 33 14.00 17.71 -0.20
N GLN A 34 12.87 18.23 -0.69
CA GLN A 34 12.09 19.25 0.02
C GLN A 34 10.94 18.68 0.85
N ALA A 35 10.68 17.37 0.77
CA ALA A 35 9.63 16.74 1.54
C ALA A 35 10.05 16.62 3.01
N ALA A 36 9.13 16.94 3.92
CA ALA A 36 9.32 16.70 5.35
C ALA A 36 9.51 15.20 5.66
N ASP A 37 8.95 14.33 4.82
CA ASP A 37 9.17 12.88 4.82
C ASP A 37 9.79 12.43 3.48
N TYR A 38 11.12 12.50 3.44
CA TYR A 38 11.91 12.08 2.28
C TYR A 38 11.65 10.62 1.90
N ARG A 39 11.50 9.73 2.89
CA ARG A 39 11.34 8.28 2.63
C ARG A 39 9.96 7.99 2.04
N GLY A 40 8.90 8.56 2.62
CA GLY A 40 7.54 8.44 2.07
C GLY A 40 7.42 9.01 0.65
N CYS A 41 8.14 10.09 0.34
CA CYS A 41 8.19 10.64 -1.02
C CYS A 41 8.89 9.69 -2.01
N VAL A 42 10.04 9.12 -1.65
CA VAL A 42 10.76 8.16 -2.51
C VAL A 42 9.91 6.92 -2.77
N GLU A 43 9.23 6.40 -1.74
CA GLU A 43 8.32 5.25 -1.87
C GLU A 43 7.12 5.56 -2.78
N ALA A 44 6.58 6.77 -2.73
CA ALA A 44 5.50 7.21 -3.63
C ALA A 44 5.98 7.38 -5.10
N GLN A 45 7.23 7.79 -5.29
CA GLN A 45 7.83 8.07 -6.60
C GLN A 45 8.44 6.84 -7.29
N ALA A 46 8.84 5.81 -6.54
CA ALA A 46 9.27 4.53 -7.09
C ALA A 46 8.15 3.79 -7.85
N GLY A 47 6.96 4.39 -7.93
CA GLY A 47 5.72 3.72 -8.24
C GLY A 47 5.39 2.79 -7.08
N THR A 48 4.40 3.14 -6.27
CA THR A 48 3.68 2.08 -5.55
C THR A 48 3.35 1.01 -6.60
N PRO A 49 3.77 -0.25 -6.42
CA PRO A 49 3.54 -1.27 -7.44
C PRO A 49 2.08 -1.19 -7.87
N GLU A 50 1.88 -1.03 -9.18
CA GLU A 50 0.62 -0.62 -9.79
C GLU A 50 -0.56 -1.54 -9.39
N TYR A 51 -0.27 -2.75 -8.89
CA TYR A 51 -1.21 -3.70 -8.29
C TYR A 51 -0.55 -4.48 -7.14
N LEU A 52 -1.13 -4.44 -5.94
CA LEU A 52 -0.71 -5.20 -4.74
C LEU A 52 -1.92 -5.85 -4.07
N GLY A 53 -2.36 -7.01 -4.55
CA GLY A 53 -3.19 -7.89 -3.72
C GLY A 53 -2.28 -8.51 -2.68
N ASN A 54 -2.17 -7.89 -1.51
CA ASN A 54 -1.23 -8.36 -0.51
C ASN A 54 -1.84 -9.57 0.20
N LYS A 55 -1.22 -10.74 0.03
CA LYS A 55 -1.62 -11.96 0.70
C LYS A 55 -0.50 -12.40 1.61
N CYS A 56 -0.83 -12.62 2.87
CA CYS A 56 0.06 -13.27 3.80
C CYS A 56 0.11 -14.78 3.49
N PRO A 57 1.26 -15.42 3.69
CA PRO A 57 1.37 -16.87 3.59
C PRO A 57 0.37 -17.58 4.51
N GLU A 58 0.12 -18.87 4.27
CA GLU A 58 -0.80 -19.64 5.08
C GLU A 58 -0.43 -19.57 6.57
N ASN A 59 -1.44 -19.46 7.44
CA ASN A 59 -1.26 -19.26 8.87
C ASN A 59 -0.44 -18.01 9.22
N HIS A 60 -0.58 -16.91 8.46
CA HIS A 60 -0.02 -15.61 8.82
C HIS A 60 -1.08 -14.51 8.75
N ALA A 61 -1.01 -13.57 9.70
CA ALA A 61 -1.85 -12.38 9.76
C ALA A 61 -1.05 -11.16 9.33
N TYR A 62 -1.67 -10.26 8.59
CA TYR A 62 -1.07 -8.98 8.23
C TYR A 62 -0.94 -8.10 9.47
N VAL A 63 0.20 -7.44 9.65
CA VAL A 63 0.47 -6.59 10.83
C VAL A 63 0.84 -5.16 10.44
N GLY A 64 0.55 -4.75 9.20
CA GLY A 64 0.93 -3.44 8.67
C GLY A 64 2.30 -3.45 7.99
N GLU A 65 2.63 -2.34 7.33
CA GLU A 65 3.94 -2.07 6.71
C GLU A 65 4.44 -3.18 5.74
N GLY A 66 3.55 -3.88 5.05
CA GLY A 66 3.94 -4.98 4.15
C GLY A 66 4.47 -6.22 4.87
N LYS A 67 4.14 -6.41 6.15
CA LYS A 67 4.60 -7.52 6.99
C LYS A 67 3.45 -8.42 7.42
N CYS A 68 3.76 -9.70 7.58
CA CYS A 68 2.85 -10.72 8.07
C CYS A 68 3.50 -11.46 9.23
N GLN A 69 2.73 -11.82 10.25
CA GLN A 69 3.20 -12.63 11.38
C GLN A 69 2.51 -13.97 11.42
N ARG A 70 3.27 -15.03 11.70
CA ARG A 70 2.73 -16.38 11.80
C ARG A 70 1.70 -16.45 12.93
N VAL A 71 0.49 -16.86 12.60
CA VAL A 71 -0.57 -17.23 13.54
C VAL A 71 -0.40 -18.71 13.87
N TYR A 72 -0.31 -19.05 15.15
CA TYR A 72 -0.27 -20.44 15.59
C TYR A 72 -1.02 -20.63 16.91
N CYS A 73 -1.36 -21.88 17.18
CA CYS A 73 -1.98 -22.27 18.44
C CYS A 73 -0.91 -22.61 19.47
N ASP A 74 -1.06 -22.01 20.64
CA ASP A 74 -0.34 -22.37 21.86
C ASP A 74 -1.34 -22.99 22.84
N TRP A 75 -0.97 -24.09 23.49
CA TRP A 75 -1.89 -24.85 24.35
C TRP A 75 -1.53 -24.66 25.81
N VAL A 76 -2.41 -23.97 26.51
CA VAL A 76 -2.26 -23.62 27.94
C VAL A 76 -3.23 -24.44 28.79
N GLY A 77 -2.93 -24.61 30.07
CA GLY A 77 -3.80 -25.38 30.98
C GLY A 77 -5.21 -24.79 31.14
N LEU A 78 -6.12 -25.54 31.77
CA LEU A 78 -7.52 -25.15 32.01
C LEU A 78 -7.68 -23.79 32.73
N GLY A 79 -6.64 -23.35 33.46
CA GLY A 79 -6.56 -22.06 34.16
C GLY A 79 -6.21 -20.85 33.28
N GLY A 80 -5.95 -21.05 31.99
CA GLY A 80 -6.14 -20.01 30.98
C GLY A 80 -4.91 -19.41 30.30
N GLY A 81 -5.27 -18.43 29.46
CA GLY A 81 -4.46 -17.53 28.64
C GLY A 81 -5.42 -16.72 27.75
N HIS A 82 -5.01 -15.54 27.27
CA HIS A 82 -5.80 -14.75 26.32
C HIS A 82 -5.23 -14.92 24.91
N HIS A 83 -6.11 -14.95 23.90
CA HIS A 83 -5.68 -14.79 22.52
C HIS A 83 -4.95 -13.46 22.36
N GLU A 84 -3.96 -13.43 21.49
CA GLU A 84 -3.28 -12.21 21.15
C GLU A 84 -4.28 -11.22 20.49
N PRO A 85 -4.41 -9.97 21.00
CA PRO A 85 -5.51 -9.08 20.62
C PRO A 85 -5.59 -8.77 19.13
N LEU A 86 -4.46 -8.84 18.43
CA LEU A 86 -4.41 -8.64 17.00
C LEU A 86 -5.21 -9.70 16.27
N VAL A 87 -5.10 -10.99 16.61
CA VAL A 87 -5.77 -12.08 15.89
C VAL A 87 -7.04 -12.61 16.56
N ALA A 88 -7.37 -12.10 17.75
CA ALA A 88 -8.48 -12.58 18.55
C ALA A 88 -9.84 -12.25 17.91
N GLY A 89 -10.44 -13.23 17.22
CA GLY A 89 -11.83 -13.16 16.73
C GLY A 89 -12.06 -12.26 15.51
N LYS A 90 -10.99 -11.83 14.84
CA LYS A 90 -11.07 -10.89 13.73
C LYS A 90 -10.97 -11.53 12.34
N SER A 91 -10.34 -12.69 12.26
CA SER A 91 -10.25 -13.53 11.06
C SER A 91 -10.81 -14.93 11.36
N THR A 92 -10.78 -15.83 10.37
CA THR A 92 -11.28 -17.21 10.46
C THR A 92 -10.43 -18.14 11.33
N TRP A 93 -9.24 -17.72 11.78
CA TRP A 93 -8.38 -18.55 12.63
C TRP A 93 -9.04 -18.88 13.96
N ARG A 94 -8.93 -20.16 14.35
CA ARG A 94 -9.39 -20.66 15.64
C ARG A 94 -8.41 -21.69 16.17
N CYS A 95 -8.31 -21.77 17.49
CA CYS A 95 -7.59 -22.82 18.18
C CYS A 95 -8.58 -23.69 18.95
N GLY A 96 -8.52 -24.99 18.72
CA GLY A 96 -9.29 -25.98 19.48
C GLY A 96 -8.61 -26.33 20.80
N ASN A 97 -9.37 -27.02 21.66
CA ASN A 97 -8.83 -27.64 22.85
C ASN A 97 -8.02 -28.88 22.47
N ASN A 98 -7.00 -29.20 23.27
CA ASN A 98 -6.17 -30.39 23.12
C ASN A 98 -6.08 -31.11 24.45
N TYR A 99 -6.03 -32.44 24.46
CA TYR A 99 -5.82 -33.20 25.68
C TYR A 99 -4.37 -33.70 25.74
N ASN A 100 -3.64 -33.27 26.76
CA ASN A 100 -2.25 -33.66 26.95
C ASN A 100 -2.17 -34.94 27.78
N PHE A 101 -2.05 -36.08 27.09
CA PHE A 101 -1.99 -37.40 27.70
C PHE A 101 -0.85 -37.54 28.74
N TRP A 102 0.28 -36.87 28.53
CA TRP A 102 1.45 -36.96 29.42
C TRP A 102 1.28 -36.20 30.73
N LYS A 103 0.33 -35.26 30.78
CA LYS A 103 0.04 -34.43 31.95
C LYS A 103 -1.35 -34.69 32.54
N ASP A 104 -2.12 -35.60 31.94
CA ASP A 104 -3.52 -35.86 32.28
C ASP A 104 -4.35 -34.56 32.41
N GLU A 105 -4.21 -33.66 31.42
CA GLU A 105 -4.79 -32.32 31.48
C GLU A 105 -5.43 -31.91 30.14
N LEU A 106 -6.64 -31.34 30.20
CA LEU A 106 -7.23 -30.62 29.07
C LEU A 106 -6.55 -29.24 28.93
N GLN A 107 -6.10 -28.92 27.74
CA GLN A 107 -5.48 -27.66 27.40
C GLN A 107 -6.37 -26.87 26.46
N VAL A 108 -6.45 -25.56 26.68
CA VAL A 108 -7.17 -24.62 25.83
C VAL A 108 -6.18 -24.02 24.82
N GLY A 109 -6.55 -24.03 23.56
CA GLY A 109 -5.75 -23.43 22.50
C GLY A 109 -5.96 -21.91 22.46
N ILE A 110 -4.87 -21.15 22.56
CA ILE A 110 -4.85 -19.70 22.40
C ILE A 110 -4.09 -19.33 21.13
N LEU A 111 -4.50 -18.23 20.49
CA LEU A 111 -3.87 -17.74 19.26
C LEU A 111 -2.70 -16.85 19.63
N ARG A 112 -1.53 -17.12 19.03
CA ARG A 112 -0.28 -16.38 19.21
C ARG A 112 0.31 -15.96 17.87
N LEU A 113 1.07 -14.87 17.91
CA LEU A 113 1.86 -14.37 16.81
C LEU A 113 3.33 -14.79 16.95
N GLY A 114 3.93 -15.15 15.83
CA GLY A 114 5.29 -15.67 15.75
C GLY A 114 6.17 -14.87 14.81
N ALA A 115 7.02 -15.59 14.08
CA ALA A 115 7.96 -14.98 13.13
C ALA A 115 7.26 -14.08 12.11
N THR A 116 7.96 -13.02 11.72
CA THR A 116 7.51 -12.07 10.69
C THR A 116 8.07 -12.45 9.34
N VAL A 117 7.24 -12.35 8.30
CA VAL A 117 7.59 -12.52 6.89
C VAL A 117 7.08 -11.32 6.09
N LYS A 118 7.57 -11.14 4.88
CA LYS A 118 7.04 -10.12 3.96
C LYS A 118 5.72 -10.58 3.38
N VAL A 119 4.83 -9.64 3.10
CA VAL A 119 3.56 -9.93 2.42
C VAL A 119 3.81 -10.25 0.95
N GLU A 120 3.12 -11.25 0.43
CA GLU A 120 3.22 -11.67 -0.97
C GLU A 120 2.25 -10.86 -1.83
N GLN A 121 2.62 -10.65 -3.09
CA GLN A 121 1.78 -9.95 -4.06
C GLN A 121 1.07 -10.95 -4.96
N THR A 122 -0.24 -10.78 -5.11
CA THR A 122 -1.07 -11.61 -6.00
C THR A 122 -2.11 -10.78 -6.76
N SER A 123 -2.45 -11.24 -7.97
CA SER A 123 -3.58 -10.73 -8.78
C SER A 123 -4.92 -11.39 -8.44
N ASP A 124 -4.93 -12.33 -7.50
CA ASP A 124 -6.11 -13.09 -7.10
C ASP A 124 -7.01 -12.31 -6.13
N CYS A 125 -6.48 -11.23 -5.55
CA CYS A 125 -7.16 -10.38 -4.59
C CYS A 125 -7.21 -8.92 -5.04
N PRO A 126 -8.13 -8.11 -4.46
CA PRO A 126 -8.15 -6.67 -4.69
C PRO A 126 -6.80 -6.03 -4.39
N SER A 127 -6.45 -5.02 -5.17
CA SER A 127 -5.18 -4.29 -5.10
C SER A 127 -5.19 -3.24 -4.00
N ILE A 128 -5.44 -3.69 -2.78
CA ILE A 128 -5.44 -2.90 -1.56
C ILE A 128 -4.61 -3.63 -0.50
N ALA A 129 -4.11 -2.88 0.47
CA ALA A 129 -3.56 -3.47 1.68
C ALA A 129 -4.69 -4.21 2.43
N PRO A 130 -4.46 -5.46 2.88
CA PRO A 130 -5.28 -6.10 3.88
C PRO A 130 -5.36 -5.19 5.09
N GLN A 131 -6.47 -5.28 5.81
CA GLN A 131 -6.49 -4.69 7.15
C GLN A 131 -5.49 -5.46 8.02
N GLU A 132 -4.94 -4.78 9.03
CA GLU A 132 -4.25 -5.49 10.12
C GLU A 132 -5.14 -6.65 10.55
N ASP A 133 -4.52 -7.76 10.93
CA ASP A 133 -5.16 -9.03 11.32
C ASP A 133 -5.92 -9.84 10.26
N TRP A 134 -5.90 -9.44 8.99
CA TRP A 134 -6.41 -10.29 7.91
C TRP A 134 -5.31 -11.14 7.28
N ASN A 135 -5.67 -12.24 6.62
CA ASN A 135 -4.71 -13.01 5.83
C ASN A 135 -4.47 -12.37 4.45
N SER A 136 -5.48 -11.71 3.88
CA SER A 136 -5.40 -11.14 2.55
C SER A 136 -6.48 -10.09 2.32
N SER A 137 -6.30 -9.28 1.28
CA SER A 137 -7.31 -8.33 0.83
C SER A 137 -8.56 -9.01 0.26
N CYS A 138 -8.52 -10.33 0.00
CA CYS A 138 -9.67 -11.11 -0.44
C CYS A 138 -10.66 -11.42 0.69
N GLU A 139 -10.21 -11.46 1.95
CA GLU A 139 -10.94 -12.11 3.05
C GLU A 139 -12.34 -11.53 3.26
N HIS A 140 -12.51 -10.23 3.00
CA HIS A 140 -13.79 -9.53 3.05
C HIS A 140 -14.06 -8.70 1.80
N ALA A 141 -13.48 -9.10 0.66
CA ALA A 141 -13.77 -8.46 -0.62
C ALA A 141 -15.21 -8.76 -1.06
N GLU A 142 -15.87 -7.78 -1.69
CA GLU A 142 -17.15 -8.02 -2.36
C GLU A 142 -16.98 -8.99 -3.54
N ASP A 143 -17.96 -9.85 -3.82
CA ASP A 143 -17.88 -10.84 -4.92
C ASP A 143 -17.56 -10.22 -6.29
N ASN A 144 -18.02 -8.99 -6.52
CA ASN A 144 -17.81 -8.22 -7.75
C ASN A 144 -16.62 -7.25 -7.68
N TRP A 145 -15.68 -7.41 -6.74
CA TRP A 145 -14.55 -6.50 -6.55
C TRP A 145 -13.76 -6.22 -7.83
N ARG A 146 -13.59 -7.22 -8.71
CA ARG A 146 -12.90 -7.05 -10.00
C ARG A 146 -13.60 -6.02 -10.90
N ALA A 147 -14.92 -6.03 -10.92
CA ALA A 147 -15.71 -5.07 -11.69
C ALA A 147 -15.64 -3.67 -11.06
N ILE A 148 -15.66 -3.59 -9.73
CA ILE A 148 -15.50 -2.33 -8.99
C ILE A 148 -14.14 -1.70 -9.32
N GLU A 149 -13.06 -2.48 -9.26
CA GLU A 149 -11.72 -1.98 -9.61
C GLU A 149 -11.59 -1.59 -11.08
N ALA A 150 -12.13 -2.40 -11.99
CA ALA A 150 -12.12 -2.09 -13.41
C ALA A 150 -12.86 -0.78 -13.70
N GLU A 151 -14.00 -0.54 -13.05
CA GLU A 151 -14.74 0.72 -13.16
C GLU A 151 -14.00 1.89 -12.51
N ALA A 152 -13.33 1.68 -11.37
CA ALA A 152 -12.53 2.70 -10.71
C ALA A 152 -11.34 3.16 -11.59
N LYS A 153 -10.73 2.23 -12.32
CA LYS A 153 -9.57 2.47 -13.21
C LYS A 153 -9.97 2.84 -14.63
N ARG A 154 -11.25 2.73 -14.98
CA ARG A 154 -11.74 3.10 -16.30
C ARG A 154 -11.55 4.60 -16.53
N PRO A 155 -11.04 5.01 -17.70
CA PRO A 155 -11.05 6.41 -18.10
C PRO A 155 -12.47 6.98 -18.14
N LYS A 156 -12.69 8.08 -17.42
CA LYS A 156 -13.99 8.79 -17.35
C LYS A 156 -14.05 9.91 -18.38
N CYS A 157 -13.59 9.63 -19.59
CA CYS A 157 -13.56 10.58 -20.70
C CYS A 157 -13.78 9.84 -22.03
N SER A 158 -13.92 10.61 -23.10
CA SER A 158 -13.99 10.10 -24.46
C SER A 158 -12.73 9.33 -24.84
N LYS A 159 -12.90 8.26 -25.64
CA LYS A 159 -11.80 7.48 -26.23
C LYS A 159 -10.76 8.35 -26.96
N ARG A 160 -11.14 9.54 -27.44
CA ARG A 160 -10.22 10.51 -28.07
C ARG A 160 -9.20 11.11 -27.09
N LEU A 161 -9.57 11.26 -25.82
CA LEU A 161 -8.69 11.81 -24.78
C LEU A 161 -7.95 10.75 -23.98
N VAL A 162 -8.35 9.46 -24.06
CA VAL A 162 -7.68 8.37 -23.33
C VAL A 162 -6.16 8.30 -23.57
N PRO A 163 -5.63 8.43 -24.81
CA PRO A 163 -4.18 8.44 -25.04
C PRO A 163 -3.45 9.66 -24.43
N PHE A 164 -4.22 10.65 -23.98
CA PHE A 164 -3.74 11.90 -23.39
C PHE A 164 -4.19 12.00 -21.93
N GLU A 165 -4.41 10.86 -21.26
CA GLU A 165 -4.79 10.79 -19.84
C GLU A 165 -6.05 11.60 -19.50
N CYS A 166 -7.01 11.65 -20.44
CA CYS A 166 -8.21 12.47 -20.32
C CYS A 166 -7.96 13.99 -20.26
N ASP A 167 -6.76 14.46 -20.60
CA ASP A 167 -6.38 15.88 -20.58
C ASP A 167 -6.60 16.54 -21.95
N TRP A 168 -7.47 17.56 -21.96
CA TRP A 168 -7.79 18.33 -23.16
C TRP A 168 -6.60 19.14 -23.70
N ASN A 169 -5.77 19.70 -22.83
CA ASN A 169 -4.63 20.52 -23.25
C ASN A 169 -3.54 19.64 -23.86
N ALA A 170 -3.22 18.50 -23.25
CA ALA A 170 -2.31 17.50 -23.81
C ALA A 170 -2.80 17.03 -25.19
N TYR A 171 -4.11 16.82 -25.36
CA TYR A 171 -4.71 16.56 -26.66
C TYR A 171 -4.49 17.71 -27.66
N LEU A 172 -4.64 18.98 -27.25
CA LEU A 172 -4.39 20.12 -28.14
C LEU A 172 -2.92 20.27 -28.51
N GLU A 173 -1.99 20.11 -27.56
CA GLU A 173 -0.55 20.18 -27.83
C GLU A 173 -0.12 19.10 -28.83
N ALA A 174 -0.68 17.89 -28.70
CA ALA A 174 -0.44 16.81 -29.65
C ALA A 174 -1.15 17.01 -31.02
N ASN A 175 -2.09 17.95 -31.13
CA ASN A 175 -2.89 18.20 -32.33
C ASN A 175 -2.92 19.70 -32.69
N PRO A 176 -1.84 20.25 -33.30
CA PRO A 176 -1.71 21.68 -33.57
C PRO A 176 -2.85 22.31 -34.37
N GLY A 177 -3.44 21.58 -35.32
CA GLY A 177 -4.61 22.05 -36.07
C GLY A 177 -5.86 22.22 -35.21
N MET A 178 -6.08 21.30 -34.26
CA MET A 178 -7.17 21.41 -33.30
C MET A 178 -6.91 22.54 -32.30
N LYS A 179 -5.65 22.77 -31.92
CA LYS A 179 -5.24 23.89 -31.07
C LYS A 179 -5.55 25.24 -31.73
N ALA A 180 -5.11 25.43 -32.97
CA ALA A 180 -5.40 26.65 -33.73
C ALA A 180 -6.92 26.89 -33.93
N TRP A 181 -7.68 25.82 -34.19
CA TRP A 181 -9.15 25.89 -34.24
C TRP A 181 -9.73 26.30 -32.89
N ALA A 182 -9.27 25.73 -31.79
CA ALA A 182 -9.78 25.99 -30.46
C ALA A 182 -9.52 27.44 -30.01
N GLU A 183 -8.32 27.95 -30.29
CA GLU A 183 -7.92 29.35 -30.05
C GLU A 183 -8.78 30.33 -30.85
N SER A 184 -9.12 29.98 -32.09
CA SER A 184 -9.97 30.81 -32.96
C SER A 184 -11.47 30.69 -32.67
N ASN A 185 -11.91 29.67 -31.92
CA ASN A 185 -13.32 29.37 -31.67
C ASN A 185 -13.58 29.02 -30.18
N PRO A 186 -13.32 29.93 -29.23
CA PRO A 186 -13.25 29.61 -27.80
C PRO A 186 -14.54 29.02 -27.22
N GLU A 187 -15.71 29.52 -27.61
CA GLU A 187 -16.99 28.99 -27.14
C GLU A 187 -17.28 27.57 -27.66
N ALA A 188 -16.96 27.31 -28.94
CA ALA A 188 -17.13 25.99 -29.54
C ALA A 188 -16.12 24.99 -28.97
N ALA A 189 -14.88 25.44 -28.74
CA ALA A 189 -13.85 24.66 -28.09
C ALA A 189 -14.26 24.25 -26.67
N GLN A 190 -14.82 25.18 -25.89
CA GLN A 190 -15.30 24.89 -24.55
C GLN A 190 -16.40 23.83 -24.54
N LYS A 191 -17.36 23.91 -25.46
CA LYS A 191 -18.41 22.88 -25.60
C LYS A 191 -17.82 21.53 -25.98
N GLN A 192 -16.85 21.51 -26.88
CA GLN A 192 -16.17 20.29 -27.29
C GLN A 192 -15.35 19.68 -26.16
N ARG A 193 -14.65 20.50 -25.36
CA ARG A 193 -13.91 20.07 -24.17
C ARG A 193 -14.83 19.37 -23.19
N ILE A 194 -15.93 20.02 -22.79
CA ILE A 194 -16.93 19.44 -21.86
C ILE A 194 -17.42 18.09 -22.39
N LYS A 195 -17.73 18.00 -23.69
CA LYS A 195 -18.20 16.76 -24.31
C LYS A 195 -17.15 15.64 -24.27
N LEU A 196 -15.87 15.97 -24.44
CA LEU A 196 -14.80 14.96 -24.46
C LEU A 196 -14.32 14.57 -23.06
N GLU A 197 -14.34 15.49 -22.11
CA GLU A 197 -14.02 15.24 -20.70
C GLU A 197 -15.18 14.54 -19.96
N ALA A 198 -16.40 14.59 -20.49
CA ALA A 198 -17.53 13.88 -19.92
C ALA A 198 -17.35 12.35 -19.97
N ASP A 199 -17.83 11.69 -18.91
CA ASP A 199 -17.88 10.24 -18.84
C ASP A 199 -18.90 9.70 -19.86
N PRO A 200 -18.48 8.91 -20.87
CA PRO A 200 -19.38 8.41 -21.90
C PRO A 200 -20.45 7.44 -21.37
N LEU A 201 -20.28 6.90 -20.15
CA LEU A 201 -21.25 5.98 -19.54
C LEU A 201 -22.23 6.68 -18.59
N LYS A 202 -21.96 7.92 -18.17
CA LYS A 202 -22.89 8.72 -17.39
C LYS A 202 -23.68 9.63 -18.33
N LYS A 203 -24.93 9.28 -18.58
CA LYS A 203 -25.89 10.11 -19.31
C LYS A 203 -26.54 11.13 -18.41
#